data_AF-A0A8K0VHP1-F1
#
_entry.id   AF-A0A8K0VHP1-F1
#
_cell.length_a   1.000
_cell.length_b   1.000
_cell.length_c   1.000
_cell.angle_alpha   90.00
_cell.angle_beta   90.00
_cell.angle_gamma   90.00
#
_symmetry.space_group_name_H-M   'P 1'
#
loop_
_entity.id
_entity.type
_entity.pdbx_description
1 polymer ?
#
loop_
_entity_poly.entity_id
_entity_poly.type
_entity_poly.pdbx_seq_one_letter_code
_entity_poly.pdbx_strand_id
1 'polypeptide(L)'
;MASVPSGSEPESASSYKPRYIDIGINLSDPIFRGRYHGKQRHPDDLAGVISRAREVGCSKLIVTGSDLGNSRDALQLADEYPGTVFATAGIHPCSSAVFSTVGPSHESEHTTPCDPDPAAPVSEEHPPDAEKTEKLIAGLNTLISEARTSDKKHLVAIGEFGLDYDRLHYCSKAIQLHSFAAQLKVAASLSPQLPLFLHSRAAHADFVRLLKEAFGEKLEKLDKGGVVHSFTGTAKEMRELMDLGLYIGINGCSFKTVDNCAVVKEVSLDRLMIETDGPWCEVRPSHEGWKYLIEKQDNPVGETEQNGSAVAPETAPKQQKQKQKQPKNQKRAPEVPDRFKVVKKEKWEEGAMVKGRNEPCSIERVAKIVAGIKEVSVEEVCEASWRNTVAVFGVEDN
;
A
#
# COMPACT_ATOMS: atom_id res chain seq x y z
N MET A 1 42.64 5.55 54.53
CA MET A 1 41.28 5.71 53.97
C MET A 1 41.44 6.09 52.51
N ALA A 2 41.23 5.15 51.59
CA ALA A 2 41.20 5.42 50.15
C ALA A 2 39.83 4.95 49.66
N SER A 3 39.02 5.89 49.18
CA SER A 3 37.68 5.66 48.65
C SER A 3 37.77 5.22 47.19
N VAL A 4 37.23 4.05 46.89
CA VAL A 4 37.03 3.53 45.52
C VAL A 4 35.83 4.28 44.89
N PRO A 5 35.90 4.74 43.63
CA PRO A 5 34.73 5.29 42.96
C PRO A 5 33.79 4.15 42.54
N SER A 6 32.51 4.29 42.86
CA SER A 6 31.44 3.40 42.44
C SER A 6 31.31 3.42 40.92
N GLY A 7 31.24 2.22 40.33
CA GLY A 7 30.99 2.02 38.91
C GLY A 7 29.69 2.69 38.48
N SER A 8 29.75 3.39 37.34
CA SER A 8 28.58 3.82 36.58
C SER A 8 27.81 2.59 36.11
N GLU A 9 26.52 2.55 36.44
CA GLU A 9 25.58 1.61 35.82
C GLU A 9 25.60 1.77 34.29
N PRO A 10 25.43 0.69 33.51
CA PRO A 10 25.34 0.80 32.07
C PRO A 10 24.10 1.62 31.70
N GLU A 11 24.28 2.70 30.93
CA GLU A 11 23.17 3.42 30.29
C GLU A 11 22.28 2.40 29.58
N SER A 12 21.01 2.33 29.98
CA SER A 12 20.03 1.48 29.30
C SER A 12 20.02 1.88 27.83
N ALA A 13 20.36 0.96 26.94
CA ALA A 13 20.25 1.17 25.50
C ALA A 13 18.84 1.70 25.21
N SER A 14 18.74 2.96 24.78
CA SER A 14 17.47 3.60 24.40
C SER A 14 16.79 2.70 23.38
N SER A 15 15.65 2.10 23.74
CA SER A 15 14.88 1.27 22.81
C SER A 15 14.41 2.14 21.66
N TYR A 16 14.88 1.87 20.43
CA TYR A 16 14.44 2.57 19.23
C TYR A 16 12.91 2.61 19.16
N LYS A 17 12.35 3.81 18.92
CA LYS A 17 10.92 4.00 18.71
C LYS A 17 10.66 4.16 17.22
N PRO A 18 9.99 3.20 16.57
CA PRO A 18 9.69 3.31 15.15
C PRO A 18 8.87 4.54 14.81
N ARG A 19 9.17 5.12 13.65
CA ARG A 19 8.40 6.20 13.02
C ARG A 19 8.09 5.81 11.58
N TYR A 20 6.87 6.07 11.15
CA TYR A 20 6.40 5.69 9.83
C TYR A 20 5.68 6.84 9.13
N ILE A 21 5.84 6.87 7.82
CA ILE A 21 4.98 7.61 6.91
C ILE A 21 4.30 6.58 6.02
N ASP A 22 2.98 6.54 6.04
CA ASP A 22 2.20 5.74 5.09
C ASP A 22 2.02 6.55 3.82
N ILE A 23 2.74 6.21 2.75
CA ILE A 23 2.69 6.98 1.49
C ILE A 23 1.40 6.74 0.70
N GLY A 24 0.61 5.72 1.05
CA GLY A 24 -0.58 5.33 0.30
C GLY A 24 -1.66 4.77 1.21
N ILE A 25 -2.59 5.62 1.62
CA ILE A 25 -3.78 5.22 2.38
C ILE A 25 -5.05 5.86 1.83
N ASN A 26 -6.08 5.07 1.60
CA ASN A 26 -7.34 5.54 1.00
C ASN A 26 -8.34 6.01 2.08
N LEU A 27 -7.95 6.92 2.99
CA LEU A 27 -8.81 7.36 4.11
C LEU A 27 -10.11 8.06 3.69
N SER A 28 -10.17 8.55 2.46
CA SER A 28 -11.38 9.08 1.82
C SER A 28 -12.41 8.00 1.51
N ASP A 29 -12.04 6.70 1.57
CA ASP A 29 -12.99 5.61 1.38
C ASP A 29 -14.06 5.60 2.51
N PRO A 30 -15.35 5.60 2.16
CA PRO A 30 -16.46 5.59 3.12
C PRO A 30 -16.44 4.44 4.14
N ILE A 31 -15.68 3.37 3.90
CA ILE A 31 -15.48 2.28 4.85
C ILE A 31 -14.83 2.73 6.16
N PHE A 32 -13.99 3.78 6.11
CA PHE A 32 -13.39 4.40 7.30
C PHE A 32 -14.36 5.31 8.05
N ARG A 33 -15.48 5.67 7.40
CA ARG A 33 -16.63 6.36 8.00
C ARG A 33 -17.76 5.37 8.35
N GLY A 34 -17.47 4.06 8.33
CA GLY A 34 -18.40 2.99 8.67
C GLY A 34 -19.49 2.67 7.63
N ARG A 35 -19.34 3.16 6.40
CA ARG A 35 -20.26 2.90 5.29
C ARG A 35 -19.71 1.83 4.37
N TYR A 36 -20.51 0.77 4.14
CA TYR A 36 -20.15 -0.36 3.30
C TYR A 36 -21.25 -0.57 2.27
N HIS A 37 -20.93 -0.45 0.98
CA HIS A 37 -21.89 -0.56 -0.13
C HIS A 37 -23.13 0.32 0.12
N GLY A 38 -22.91 1.61 0.41
CA GLY A 38 -23.96 2.59 0.68
C GLY A 38 -24.72 2.43 2.00
N LYS A 39 -24.38 1.45 2.85
CA LYS A 39 -25.06 1.20 4.13
C LYS A 39 -24.16 1.51 5.32
N GLN A 40 -24.64 2.32 6.26
CA GLN A 40 -23.99 2.52 7.55
C GLN A 40 -24.02 1.20 8.35
N ARG A 41 -22.85 0.68 8.75
CA ARG A 41 -22.72 -0.58 9.51
C ARG A 41 -22.24 -0.38 10.94
N HIS A 42 -21.48 0.67 11.18
CA HIS A 42 -21.05 1.13 12.50
C HIS A 42 -20.89 2.66 12.47
N PRO A 43 -20.80 3.35 13.62
CA PRO A 43 -20.47 4.77 13.65
C PRO A 43 -19.18 5.10 12.90
N ASP A 44 -19.02 6.36 12.50
CA ASP A 44 -17.76 6.87 11.97
C ASP A 44 -16.64 6.66 13.01
N ASP A 45 -15.56 6.00 12.60
CA ASP A 45 -14.44 5.67 13.46
C ASP A 45 -13.09 6.15 12.90
N LEU A 46 -13.09 7.08 11.94
CA LEU A 46 -11.88 7.58 11.30
C LEU A 46 -10.87 8.15 12.32
N ALA A 47 -11.35 8.89 13.32
CA ALA A 47 -10.49 9.40 14.39
C ALA A 47 -9.81 8.27 15.19
N GLY A 48 -10.51 7.14 15.38
CA GLY A 48 -9.96 5.94 15.99
C GLY A 48 -8.90 5.27 15.11
N VAL A 49 -9.13 5.21 13.79
CA VAL A 49 -8.15 4.72 12.80
C VAL A 49 -6.85 5.54 12.85
N ILE A 50 -6.96 6.87 12.84
CA ILE A 50 -5.80 7.78 12.92
C ILE A 50 -5.10 7.68 14.29
N SER A 51 -5.86 7.54 15.37
CA SER A 51 -5.29 7.34 16.71
C SER A 51 -4.44 6.06 16.79
N ARG A 52 -4.96 4.93 16.27
CA ARG A 52 -4.20 3.67 16.20
C ARG A 52 -2.96 3.78 15.34
N ALA A 53 -3.02 4.51 14.23
CA ALA A 53 -1.86 4.79 13.37
C ALA A 53 -0.75 5.51 14.17
N ARG A 54 -1.10 6.57 14.89
CA ARG A 54 -0.15 7.31 15.73
C ARG A 54 0.44 6.47 16.85
N GLU A 55 -0.36 5.58 17.45
CA GLU A 55 0.09 4.71 18.55
C GLU A 55 1.24 3.77 18.12
N VAL A 56 1.21 3.27 16.88
CA VAL A 56 2.31 2.44 16.35
C VAL A 56 3.50 3.28 15.88
N GLY A 57 3.39 4.61 15.83
CA GLY A 57 4.43 5.51 15.33
C GLY A 57 4.21 6.01 13.90
N CYS A 58 3.06 5.70 13.27
CA CYS A 58 2.71 6.24 11.96
C CYS A 58 2.16 7.66 12.14
N SER A 59 3.05 8.65 12.04
CA SER A 59 2.75 10.05 12.35
C SER A 59 2.36 10.89 11.12
N LYS A 60 2.53 10.34 9.91
CA LYS A 60 2.26 11.00 8.64
C LYS A 60 1.52 10.02 7.72
N LEU A 61 0.49 10.50 7.03
CA LEU A 61 -0.42 9.73 6.19
C LEU A 61 -0.63 10.51 4.89
N ILE A 62 -0.25 9.94 3.75
CA ILE A 62 -0.52 10.52 2.43
C ILE A 62 -1.79 9.85 1.90
N VAL A 63 -2.88 10.61 1.89
CA VAL A 63 -4.18 10.16 1.41
C VAL A 63 -4.24 10.27 -0.10
N THR A 64 -4.51 9.15 -0.75
CA THR A 64 -4.58 9.02 -2.19
C THR A 64 -5.84 9.69 -2.74
N GLY A 65 -5.65 10.57 -3.73
CA GLY A 65 -6.71 11.11 -4.57
C GLY A 65 -6.81 10.32 -5.89
N SER A 66 -7.91 9.62 -6.12
CA SER A 66 -8.09 8.75 -7.31
C SER A 66 -8.95 9.35 -8.43
N ASP A 67 -9.62 10.47 -8.17
CA ASP A 67 -10.38 11.28 -9.13
C ASP A 67 -10.57 12.70 -8.56
N LEU A 68 -11.25 13.59 -9.28
CA LEU A 68 -11.44 14.97 -8.83
C LEU A 68 -12.29 15.11 -7.55
N GLY A 69 -13.29 14.25 -7.35
CA GLY A 69 -14.11 14.26 -6.13
C GLY A 69 -13.30 13.74 -4.95
N ASN A 70 -12.74 12.55 -5.12
CA ASN A 70 -11.93 11.89 -4.11
C ASN A 70 -10.66 12.71 -3.72
N SER A 71 -10.05 13.42 -4.67
CA SER A 71 -8.93 14.33 -4.39
C SER A 71 -9.36 15.52 -3.53
N ARG A 72 -10.59 16.04 -3.69
CA ARG A 72 -11.12 17.08 -2.79
C ARG A 72 -11.38 16.53 -1.39
N ASP A 73 -11.92 15.32 -1.29
CA ASP A 73 -12.14 14.66 -0.01
C ASP A 73 -10.81 14.40 0.72
N ALA A 74 -9.76 13.98 -0.01
CA ALA A 74 -8.42 13.81 0.53
C ALA A 74 -7.83 15.13 1.05
N LEU A 75 -7.99 16.23 0.30
CA LEU A 75 -7.56 17.57 0.74
C LEU A 75 -8.35 18.05 1.96
N GLN A 76 -9.65 17.78 2.03
CA GLN A 76 -10.47 18.09 3.19
C GLN A 76 -10.01 17.30 4.43
N LEU A 77 -9.66 16.02 4.28
CA LEU A 77 -9.09 15.23 5.36
C LEU A 77 -7.75 15.80 5.86
N ALA A 78 -6.92 16.30 4.95
CA ALA A 78 -5.69 16.98 5.33
C ALA A 78 -5.96 18.26 6.15
N ASP A 79 -7.02 18.99 5.79
CA ASP A 79 -7.50 20.15 6.56
C ASP A 79 -8.03 19.79 7.95
N GLU A 80 -8.65 18.62 8.10
CA GLU A 80 -9.15 18.09 9.38
C GLU A 80 -8.00 17.64 10.31
N TYR A 81 -6.88 17.17 9.74
CA TYR A 81 -5.75 16.60 10.49
C TYR A 81 -4.39 17.21 10.08
N PRO A 82 -4.19 18.53 10.30
CA PRO A 82 -3.00 19.25 9.86
C PRO A 82 -1.72 18.66 10.48
N GLY A 83 -0.66 18.56 9.66
CA GLY A 83 0.64 18.00 10.05
C GLY A 83 0.65 16.47 10.25
N THR A 84 -0.49 15.79 10.03
CA THR A 84 -0.61 14.33 10.06
C THR A 84 -1.07 13.80 8.71
N VAL A 85 -2.09 14.40 8.12
CA VAL A 85 -2.65 13.97 6.83
C VAL A 85 -2.21 14.93 5.74
N PHE A 86 -1.77 14.35 4.63
CA PHE A 86 -1.43 15.02 3.37
C PHE A 86 -2.24 14.37 2.27
N ALA A 87 -2.28 14.98 1.09
CA ALA A 87 -3.07 14.48 -0.02
C ALA A 87 -2.27 14.44 -1.33
N THR A 88 -2.69 13.56 -2.21
CA THR A 88 -2.35 13.59 -3.63
C THR A 88 -3.57 14.04 -4.45
N ALA A 89 -3.36 14.51 -5.68
CA ALA A 89 -4.45 14.78 -6.60
C ALA A 89 -4.17 14.26 -8.01
N GLY A 90 -5.09 13.46 -8.55
CA GLY A 90 -4.96 12.80 -9.85
C GLY A 90 -6.23 12.05 -10.24
N ILE A 91 -6.19 11.42 -11.42
CA ILE A 91 -7.23 10.55 -11.93
C ILE A 91 -6.61 9.18 -12.22
N HIS A 92 -7.01 8.20 -11.42
CA HIS A 92 -6.53 6.82 -11.46
C HIS A 92 -6.98 6.12 -12.77
N PRO A 93 -6.19 5.17 -13.33
CA PRO A 93 -6.55 4.43 -14.54
C PRO A 93 -7.96 3.83 -14.54
N CYS A 94 -8.46 3.31 -13.41
CA CYS A 94 -9.83 2.78 -13.32
C CYS A 94 -10.91 3.87 -13.39
N SER A 95 -10.58 5.11 -13.01
CA SER A 95 -11.47 6.26 -13.08
C SER A 95 -11.35 7.01 -14.42
N SER A 96 -10.40 6.65 -15.27
CA SER A 96 -10.12 7.35 -16.53
C SER A 96 -11.18 7.16 -17.62
N ALA A 97 -12.17 6.28 -17.44
CA ALA A 97 -13.25 6.07 -18.42
C ALA A 97 -14.00 7.38 -18.77
N VAL A 98 -14.02 8.35 -17.85
CA VAL A 98 -14.59 9.70 -18.03
C VAL A 98 -13.93 10.51 -19.15
N PHE A 99 -12.73 10.13 -19.62
CA PHE A 99 -12.06 10.75 -20.76
C PHE A 99 -12.59 10.27 -22.12
N SER A 100 -13.44 9.23 -22.17
CA SER A 100 -13.96 8.67 -23.42
C SER A 100 -15.22 9.39 -23.92
N THR A 101 -15.57 9.20 -25.20
CA THR A 101 -16.77 9.79 -25.82
C THR A 101 -18.08 9.32 -25.17
N VAL A 102 -18.13 8.09 -24.69
CA VAL A 102 -19.27 7.56 -23.93
C VAL A 102 -19.03 7.86 -22.45
N GLY A 103 -20.03 8.40 -21.75
CA GLY A 103 -19.94 8.59 -20.30
C GLY A 103 -19.66 7.27 -19.58
N PRO A 104 -19.20 7.27 -18.32
CA PRO A 104 -19.07 6.03 -17.57
C PRO A 104 -20.42 5.30 -17.62
N SER A 105 -20.43 4.02 -17.98
CA SER A 105 -21.62 3.16 -17.91
C SER A 105 -22.15 3.01 -16.47
N HIS A 106 -21.41 3.53 -15.49
CA HIS A 106 -21.75 3.56 -14.08
C HIS A 106 -21.56 4.97 -13.51
N GLU A 107 -22.63 5.78 -13.53
CA GLU A 107 -22.84 6.77 -12.46
C GLU A 107 -23.27 6.01 -11.21
N SER A 108 -22.33 5.54 -10.39
CA SER A 108 -22.69 5.07 -9.04
C SER A 108 -21.53 5.24 -8.07
N GLU A 109 -21.75 6.06 -7.04
CA GLU A 109 -21.14 5.88 -5.73
C GLU A 109 -21.23 4.39 -5.36
N HIS A 110 -20.10 3.71 -5.34
CA HIS A 110 -19.95 2.29 -4.98
C HIS A 110 -20.52 1.25 -5.96
N THR A 111 -19.61 0.37 -6.38
CA THR A 111 -19.90 -0.89 -7.07
C THR A 111 -20.90 -1.77 -6.31
N THR A 112 -22.04 -2.07 -6.94
CA THR A 112 -22.87 -3.30 -6.82
C THR A 112 -23.95 -3.32 -7.92
N PRO A 113 -24.58 -4.45 -8.27
CA PRO A 113 -24.07 -5.73 -8.74
C PRO A 113 -24.63 -5.99 -10.16
N CYS A 114 -24.20 -5.19 -11.12
CA CYS A 114 -24.13 -5.61 -12.52
C CYS A 114 -22.74 -5.21 -12.98
N ASP A 115 -21.73 -5.74 -12.27
CA ASP A 115 -20.35 -5.61 -12.74
C ASP A 115 -20.31 -6.23 -14.14
N PRO A 116 -19.80 -5.50 -15.16
CA PRO A 116 -19.47 -6.14 -16.42
C PRO A 116 -18.59 -7.35 -16.12
N ASP A 117 -18.75 -8.44 -16.87
CA ASP A 117 -17.99 -9.67 -16.66
C ASP A 117 -16.52 -9.30 -16.39
N PRO A 118 -15.98 -9.57 -15.19
CA PRO A 118 -14.61 -9.18 -14.85
C PRO A 118 -13.57 -9.81 -15.78
N ALA A 119 -13.97 -10.81 -16.58
CA ALA A 119 -13.17 -11.44 -17.63
C ALA A 119 -13.24 -10.73 -19.00
N ALA A 120 -14.16 -9.79 -19.23
CA ALA A 120 -14.34 -9.11 -20.52
C ALA A 120 -13.84 -7.65 -20.46
N PRO A 121 -12.86 -7.25 -21.29
CA PRO A 121 -12.41 -5.86 -21.35
C PRO A 121 -13.51 -4.94 -21.91
N VAL A 122 -13.50 -3.66 -21.51
CA VAL A 122 -14.36 -2.63 -22.14
C VAL A 122 -13.98 -2.48 -23.62
N SER A 123 -14.98 -2.18 -24.45
CA SER A 123 -14.77 -1.94 -25.88
C SER A 123 -13.72 -0.85 -26.13
N GLU A 124 -12.82 -1.09 -27.09
CA GLU A 124 -11.85 -0.12 -27.61
C GLU A 124 -12.49 0.83 -28.65
N GLU A 125 -13.78 0.69 -28.96
CA GLU A 125 -14.49 1.49 -29.97
C GLU A 125 -14.81 2.92 -29.51
N HIS A 126 -14.59 3.26 -28.24
CA HIS A 126 -14.85 4.58 -27.68
C HIS A 126 -13.54 5.36 -27.52
N PRO A 127 -13.20 6.23 -28.49
CA PRO A 127 -11.96 7.00 -28.43
C PRO A 127 -12.00 8.07 -27.33
N PRO A 128 -10.84 8.67 -26.99
CA PRO A 128 -10.80 9.85 -26.13
C PRO A 128 -11.62 11.01 -26.71
N ASP A 129 -12.31 11.73 -25.83
CA ASP A 129 -13.07 12.93 -26.14
C ASP A 129 -12.24 14.18 -25.80
N ALA A 130 -11.98 15.02 -26.80
CA ALA A 130 -11.13 16.19 -26.66
C ALA A 130 -11.72 17.25 -25.71
N GLU A 131 -13.03 17.51 -25.78
CA GLU A 131 -13.70 18.52 -24.96
C GLU A 131 -13.77 18.07 -23.50
N LYS A 132 -14.12 16.79 -23.26
CA LYS A 132 -14.08 16.23 -21.90
C LYS A 132 -12.67 16.22 -21.35
N THR A 133 -11.67 15.87 -22.17
CA THR A 133 -10.26 15.91 -21.76
C THR A 133 -9.86 17.31 -21.31
N GLU A 134 -10.17 18.34 -22.11
CA GLU A 134 -9.86 19.73 -21.76
C GLU A 134 -10.53 20.13 -20.45
N LYS A 135 -11.82 19.80 -20.28
CA LYS A 135 -12.57 20.11 -19.05
C LYS A 135 -12.00 19.40 -17.82
N LEU A 136 -11.66 18.12 -17.92
CA LEU A 136 -11.10 17.33 -16.82
C LEU A 136 -9.72 17.86 -16.41
N ILE A 137 -8.87 18.14 -17.39
CA ILE A 137 -7.54 18.69 -17.16
C ILE A 137 -7.61 20.11 -16.58
N ALA A 138 -8.53 20.95 -17.06
CA ALA A 138 -8.81 22.25 -16.46
C ALA A 138 -9.25 22.11 -14.99
N GLY A 139 -10.17 21.19 -14.70
CA GLY A 139 -10.62 20.91 -13.33
C GLY A 139 -9.50 20.43 -12.40
N LEU A 140 -8.61 19.56 -12.90
CA LEU A 140 -7.42 19.12 -12.16
C LEU A 140 -6.46 20.27 -11.90
N ASN A 141 -6.18 21.12 -12.91
CA ASN A 141 -5.34 22.30 -12.77
C ASN A 141 -5.90 23.30 -11.74
N THR A 142 -7.22 23.52 -11.75
CA THR A 142 -7.89 24.37 -10.76
C THR A 142 -7.70 23.80 -9.35
N LEU A 143 -7.98 22.51 -9.15
CA LEU A 143 -7.82 21.85 -7.85
C LEU A 143 -6.38 21.94 -7.34
N ILE A 144 -5.39 21.65 -8.19
CA ILE A 144 -3.96 21.77 -7.84
C ILE A 144 -3.61 23.21 -7.48
N SER A 145 -4.09 24.18 -8.27
CA SER A 145 -3.79 25.60 -8.04
C SER A 145 -4.35 26.08 -6.71
N GLU A 146 -5.62 25.78 -6.42
CA GLU A 146 -6.30 26.12 -5.16
C GLU A 146 -5.57 25.50 -3.95
N ALA A 147 -5.22 24.21 -4.04
CA ALA A 147 -4.51 23.51 -2.98
C ALA A 147 -3.10 24.06 -2.74
N ARG A 148 -2.43 24.56 -3.79
CA ARG A 148 -1.08 25.16 -3.69
C ARG A 148 -1.08 26.59 -3.18
N THR A 149 -2.16 27.35 -3.40
CA THR A 149 -2.30 28.72 -2.87
C THR A 149 -2.73 28.75 -1.41
N SER A 150 -3.20 27.63 -0.87
CA SER A 150 -3.51 27.48 0.55
C SER A 150 -2.25 27.54 1.40
N ASP A 151 -2.28 28.29 2.50
CA ASP A 151 -1.19 28.37 3.48
C ASP A 151 -0.84 27.00 4.11
N LYS A 152 -1.74 26.02 3.96
CA LYS A 152 -1.67 24.72 4.62
C LYS A 152 -0.74 23.70 3.95
N LYS A 153 -0.33 23.91 2.68
CA LYS A 153 0.61 23.04 1.92
C LYS A 153 0.33 21.53 2.03
N HIS A 154 -0.94 21.14 1.98
CA HIS A 154 -1.37 19.75 2.16
C HIS A 154 -1.25 18.86 0.91
N LEU A 155 -1.22 19.45 -0.29
CA LEU A 155 -1.02 18.72 -1.54
C LEU A 155 0.47 18.45 -1.75
N VAL A 156 0.88 17.18 -1.68
CA VAL A 156 2.30 16.79 -1.71
C VAL A 156 2.72 16.05 -2.97
N ALA A 157 1.77 15.56 -3.78
CA ALA A 157 2.07 14.86 -5.03
C ALA A 157 0.94 14.99 -6.07
N ILE A 158 1.30 14.82 -7.34
CA ILE A 158 0.34 14.54 -8.41
C ILE A 158 0.14 13.03 -8.51
N GLY A 159 -1.11 12.59 -8.44
CA GLY A 159 -1.53 11.21 -8.46
C GLY A 159 -2.68 10.93 -7.50
N GLU A 160 -3.22 9.74 -7.46
CA GLU A 160 -2.76 8.54 -8.15
C GLU A 160 -3.15 8.54 -9.63
N PHE A 161 -2.20 8.24 -10.51
CA PHE A 161 -2.42 8.13 -11.96
C PHE A 161 -1.37 7.23 -12.59
N GLY A 162 -1.69 6.65 -13.75
CA GLY A 162 -0.83 5.65 -14.39
C GLY A 162 -1.62 4.66 -15.22
N LEU A 163 -1.20 3.39 -15.23
CA LEU A 163 -1.78 2.32 -16.06
C LEU A 163 -2.04 1.04 -15.26
N ASP A 164 -3.22 0.46 -15.41
CA ASP A 164 -3.62 -0.84 -14.82
C ASP A 164 -4.26 -1.75 -15.89
N TYR A 165 -3.46 -2.66 -16.45
CA TYR A 165 -3.92 -3.60 -17.47
C TYR A 165 -4.60 -4.85 -16.88
N ASP A 166 -4.62 -5.01 -15.56
CA ASP A 166 -5.45 -6.03 -14.90
C ASP A 166 -6.90 -5.55 -14.66
N ARG A 167 -7.19 -4.30 -15.06
CA ARG A 167 -8.48 -3.62 -14.82
C ARG A 167 -9.09 -3.04 -16.09
N LEU A 168 -8.85 -3.67 -17.23
CA LEU A 168 -9.41 -3.26 -18.52
C LEU A 168 -10.95 -3.34 -18.61
N HIS A 169 -11.61 -4.00 -17.65
CA HIS A 169 -13.07 -3.99 -17.50
C HIS A 169 -13.60 -2.68 -16.89
N TYR A 170 -12.76 -1.83 -16.27
CA TYR A 170 -13.15 -0.49 -15.83
C TYR A 170 -12.83 0.58 -16.86
N CYS A 171 -11.70 0.47 -17.55
CA CYS A 171 -11.24 1.49 -18.49
C CYS A 171 -10.35 0.83 -19.56
N SER A 172 -10.66 1.09 -20.84
CA SER A 172 -9.93 0.51 -21.97
C SER A 172 -8.47 0.97 -21.99
N LYS A 173 -7.61 0.18 -22.66
CA LYS A 173 -6.17 0.48 -22.70
C LYS A 173 -5.92 1.82 -23.39
N ALA A 174 -6.64 2.13 -24.48
CA ALA A 174 -6.50 3.38 -25.20
C ALA A 174 -6.81 4.61 -24.33
N ILE A 175 -7.85 4.53 -23.49
CA ILE A 175 -8.25 5.64 -22.62
C ILE A 175 -7.28 5.81 -21.45
N GLN A 176 -6.80 4.71 -20.86
CA GLN A 176 -5.76 4.78 -19.82
C GLN A 176 -4.48 5.45 -20.34
N LEU A 177 -4.00 5.05 -21.53
CA LEU A 177 -2.83 5.66 -22.18
C LEU A 177 -3.02 7.17 -22.41
N HIS A 178 -4.18 7.56 -22.92
CA HIS A 178 -4.52 8.97 -23.15
C HIS A 178 -4.56 9.77 -21.85
N SER A 179 -5.28 9.27 -20.84
CA SER A 179 -5.42 9.92 -19.53
C SER A 179 -4.07 10.06 -18.82
N PHE A 180 -3.24 9.02 -18.86
CA PHE A 180 -1.90 9.07 -18.27
C PHE A 180 -1.03 10.13 -18.97
N ALA A 181 -0.97 10.11 -20.31
CA ALA A 181 -0.22 11.11 -21.08
C ALA A 181 -0.72 12.55 -20.83
N ALA A 182 -2.02 12.77 -20.71
CA ALA A 182 -2.59 14.08 -20.42
C ALA A 182 -2.20 14.61 -19.03
N GLN A 183 -2.22 13.74 -18.02
CA GLN A 183 -1.84 14.11 -16.65
C GLN A 183 -0.32 14.28 -16.49
N LEU A 184 0.50 13.52 -17.23
CA LEU A 184 1.96 13.75 -17.29
C LEU A 184 2.29 15.15 -17.81
N LYS A 185 1.54 15.65 -18.80
CA LYS A 185 1.69 17.03 -19.30
C LYS A 185 1.35 18.06 -18.21
N VAL A 186 0.31 17.82 -17.42
CA VAL A 186 -0.02 18.67 -16.26
C VAL A 186 1.16 18.69 -15.30
N ALA A 187 1.64 17.53 -14.87
CA ALA A 187 2.74 17.43 -13.93
C ALA A 187 4.03 18.13 -14.44
N ALA A 188 4.38 17.93 -15.72
CA ALA A 188 5.53 18.57 -16.35
C ALA A 188 5.41 20.10 -16.47
N SER A 189 4.18 20.63 -16.51
CA SER A 189 3.92 22.08 -16.63
C SER A 189 3.99 22.84 -15.29
N LEU A 190 3.98 22.14 -14.16
CA LEU A 190 3.96 22.76 -12.84
C LEU A 190 5.31 23.40 -12.49
N SER A 191 5.27 24.59 -11.88
CA SER A 191 6.47 25.26 -11.35
C SER A 191 6.23 25.84 -9.94
N PRO A 192 6.99 25.45 -8.91
CA PRO A 192 7.79 24.21 -8.87
C PRO A 192 6.93 22.98 -9.21
N GLN A 193 7.59 21.94 -9.75
CA GLN A 193 6.98 20.62 -9.92
C GLN A 193 6.60 20.03 -8.56
N LEU A 194 5.61 19.15 -8.57
CA LEU A 194 5.30 18.25 -7.47
C LEU A 194 5.81 16.84 -7.82
N PRO A 195 6.20 16.02 -6.83
CA PRO A 195 6.50 14.61 -7.04
C PRO A 195 5.33 13.85 -7.66
N LEU A 196 5.63 12.74 -8.32
CA LEU A 196 4.61 11.86 -8.89
C LEU A 196 4.29 10.68 -7.96
N PHE A 197 3.01 10.38 -7.81
CA PHE A 197 2.49 9.18 -7.17
C PHE A 197 1.86 8.28 -8.24
N LEU A 198 2.62 7.28 -8.70
CA LEU A 198 2.40 6.61 -10.00
C LEU A 198 1.92 5.18 -9.84
N HIS A 199 0.84 4.84 -10.54
CA HIS A 199 0.28 3.49 -10.60
C HIS A 199 0.80 2.71 -11.82
N SER A 200 1.29 1.49 -11.60
CA SER A 200 1.66 0.59 -12.71
C SER A 200 1.32 -0.86 -12.39
N ARG A 201 0.48 -1.47 -13.22
CA ARG A 201 0.14 -2.90 -13.13
C ARG A 201 0.00 -3.52 -14.52
N ALA A 202 0.80 -4.58 -14.75
CA ALA A 202 0.88 -5.30 -16.03
C ALA A 202 1.09 -4.40 -17.28
N ALA A 203 1.62 -3.19 -17.09
CA ALA A 203 1.66 -2.13 -18.11
C ALA A 203 3.04 -1.47 -18.26
N HIS A 204 4.10 -2.09 -17.73
CA HIS A 204 5.43 -1.48 -17.57
C HIS A 204 6.01 -0.83 -18.83
N ALA A 205 5.93 -1.53 -19.98
CA ALA A 205 6.53 -1.03 -21.22
C ALA A 205 5.89 0.30 -21.69
N ASP A 206 4.57 0.39 -21.67
CA ASP A 206 3.85 1.61 -22.03
C ASP A 206 3.99 2.69 -20.96
N PHE A 207 4.03 2.29 -19.69
CA PHE A 207 4.23 3.18 -18.55
C PHE A 207 5.58 3.93 -18.64
N VAL A 208 6.68 3.19 -18.81
CA VAL A 208 8.04 3.78 -18.93
C VAL A 208 8.16 4.63 -20.19
N ARG A 209 7.59 4.17 -21.31
CA ARG A 209 7.61 4.93 -22.57
C ARG A 209 6.99 6.32 -22.39
N LEU A 210 5.79 6.40 -21.79
CA LEU A 210 5.09 7.66 -21.58
C LEU A 210 5.82 8.59 -20.59
N LEU A 211 6.42 8.03 -19.53
CA LEU A 211 7.27 8.81 -18.62
C LEU A 211 8.47 9.43 -19.34
N LYS A 212 9.15 8.65 -20.19
CA LYS A 212 10.30 9.14 -20.97
C LYS A 212 9.91 10.19 -22.00
N GLU A 213 8.77 10.02 -22.66
CA GLU A 213 8.21 11.03 -23.57
C GLU A 213 7.95 12.36 -22.85
N ALA A 214 7.46 12.31 -21.60
CA ALA A 214 7.16 13.50 -20.82
C ALA A 214 8.41 14.17 -20.20
N PHE A 215 9.33 13.38 -19.66
CA PHE A 215 10.42 13.88 -18.80
C PHE A 215 11.84 13.63 -19.33
N GLY A 216 11.99 13.01 -20.51
CA GLY A 216 13.28 12.66 -21.10
C GLY A 216 13.71 11.22 -20.81
N GLU A 217 14.72 10.73 -21.54
CA GLU A 217 15.14 9.31 -21.52
C GLU A 217 15.57 8.81 -20.14
N LYS A 218 16.07 9.71 -19.28
CA LYS A 218 16.47 9.40 -17.90
C LYS A 218 15.58 10.11 -16.88
N LEU A 219 14.40 10.57 -17.31
CA LEU A 219 13.51 11.43 -16.54
C LEU A 219 14.19 12.70 -16.04
N GLU A 220 15.17 13.22 -16.78
CA GLU A 220 16.01 14.35 -16.36
C GLU A 220 15.26 15.67 -16.17
N LYS A 221 14.02 15.77 -16.66
CA LYS A 221 13.12 16.93 -16.46
C LYS A 221 12.13 16.73 -15.30
N LEU A 222 12.23 15.62 -14.56
CA LEU A 222 11.42 15.34 -13.38
C LEU A 222 12.18 15.70 -12.11
N ASP A 223 12.17 16.98 -11.75
CA ASP A 223 13.05 17.54 -10.72
C ASP A 223 12.75 17.01 -9.30
N LYS A 224 11.49 16.63 -9.05
CA LYS A 224 11.03 16.14 -7.74
C LYS A 224 11.00 14.63 -7.61
N GLY A 225 11.30 13.90 -8.70
CA GLY A 225 11.16 12.45 -8.75
C GLY A 225 9.72 11.97 -8.57
N GLY A 226 9.57 10.72 -8.17
CA GLY A 226 8.28 10.11 -7.90
C GLY A 226 8.43 8.69 -7.37
N VAL A 227 7.31 8.12 -6.94
CA VAL A 227 7.21 6.75 -6.45
C VAL A 227 6.28 5.96 -7.37
N VAL A 228 6.68 4.73 -7.71
CA VAL A 228 5.76 3.72 -8.23
C VAL A 228 5.20 2.97 -7.04
N HIS A 229 3.97 3.31 -6.66
CA HIS A 229 3.35 2.80 -5.44
C HIS A 229 2.81 1.38 -5.64
N SER A 230 2.56 0.66 -4.55
CA SER A 230 1.94 -0.68 -4.52
C SER A 230 2.61 -1.66 -5.50
N PHE A 231 3.94 -1.66 -5.53
CA PHE A 231 4.71 -2.35 -6.56
C PHE A 231 4.55 -3.88 -6.46
N THR A 232 4.16 -4.49 -7.57
CA THR A 232 3.94 -5.94 -7.70
C THR A 232 4.52 -6.52 -8.99
N GLY A 233 5.30 -5.73 -9.73
CA GLY A 233 5.96 -6.14 -10.97
C GLY A 233 7.16 -7.06 -10.75
N THR A 234 7.90 -7.30 -11.82
CA THR A 234 9.08 -8.19 -11.84
C THR A 234 10.35 -7.47 -11.38
N ALA A 235 11.39 -8.24 -11.03
CA ALA A 235 12.71 -7.69 -10.65
C ALA A 235 13.35 -6.87 -11.78
N LYS A 236 13.10 -7.23 -13.05
CA LYS A 236 13.58 -6.47 -14.21
C LYS A 236 12.94 -5.09 -14.27
N GLU A 237 11.62 -5.05 -14.13
CA GLU A 237 10.84 -3.81 -14.15
C GLU A 237 11.23 -2.90 -12.99
N MET A 238 11.34 -3.47 -11.78
CA MET A 238 11.78 -2.77 -10.57
C MET A 238 13.16 -2.12 -10.75
N ARG A 239 14.14 -2.86 -11.30
CA ARG A 239 15.49 -2.32 -11.57
C ARG A 239 15.46 -1.17 -12.56
N GLU A 240 14.70 -1.30 -13.65
CA GLU A 240 14.56 -0.21 -14.63
C GLU A 240 13.96 1.05 -14.00
N LEU A 241 12.95 0.92 -13.12
CA LEU A 241 12.36 2.07 -12.42
C LEU A 241 13.37 2.73 -11.47
N MET A 242 14.15 1.96 -10.72
CA MET A 242 15.20 2.52 -9.85
C MET A 242 16.33 3.18 -10.65
N ASP A 243 16.71 2.62 -11.80
CA ASP A 243 17.71 3.20 -12.72
C ASP A 243 17.24 4.54 -13.31
N LEU A 244 15.92 4.70 -13.48
CA LEU A 244 15.27 5.98 -13.85
C LEU A 244 15.12 6.95 -12.66
N GLY A 245 15.59 6.57 -11.48
CA GLY A 245 15.56 7.42 -10.28
C GLY A 245 14.22 7.40 -9.52
N LEU A 246 13.29 6.52 -9.87
CA LEU A 246 12.02 6.39 -9.16
C LEU A 246 12.15 5.54 -7.90
N TYR A 247 11.33 5.87 -6.90
CA TYR A 247 11.19 5.09 -5.68
C TYR A 247 10.16 3.97 -5.87
N ILE A 248 10.27 2.93 -5.03
CA ILE A 248 9.40 1.75 -5.07
C ILE A 248 8.60 1.68 -3.76
N GLY A 249 7.28 1.80 -3.89
CA GLY A 249 6.34 1.66 -2.78
C GLY A 249 5.99 0.19 -2.51
N ILE A 250 6.14 -0.25 -1.26
CA ILE A 250 5.96 -1.63 -0.82
C ILE A 250 4.84 -1.73 0.21
N ASN A 251 3.90 -2.65 -0.02
CA ASN A 251 2.80 -2.94 0.91
C ASN A 251 2.48 -4.43 0.97
N GLY A 252 1.36 -4.80 1.61
CA GLY A 252 0.98 -6.20 1.76
C GLY A 252 0.67 -6.95 0.45
N CYS A 253 0.37 -6.23 -0.65
CA CYS A 253 0.25 -6.82 -1.97
C CYS A 253 1.62 -7.22 -2.56
N SER A 254 2.70 -6.54 -2.18
CA SER A 254 4.09 -6.85 -2.55
C SER A 254 4.67 -8.09 -1.85
N PHE A 255 3.89 -8.77 -1.01
CA PHE A 255 4.33 -9.96 -0.26
C PHE A 255 3.53 -11.22 -0.57
N LYS A 256 2.64 -11.19 -1.57
CA LYS A 256 1.70 -12.28 -1.84
C LYS A 256 2.42 -13.56 -2.23
N THR A 257 3.41 -13.48 -3.12
CA THR A 257 4.12 -14.64 -3.68
C THR A 257 5.61 -14.64 -3.34
N VAL A 258 6.25 -15.79 -3.57
CA VAL A 258 7.72 -15.94 -3.52
C VAL A 258 8.41 -14.94 -4.43
N ASP A 259 7.91 -14.78 -5.65
CA ASP A 259 8.48 -13.85 -6.64
C ASP A 259 8.34 -12.39 -6.17
N ASN A 260 7.20 -12.01 -5.57
CA ASN A 260 7.06 -10.67 -5.02
C ASN A 260 8.06 -10.42 -3.88
N CYS A 261 8.25 -11.40 -2.99
CA CYS A 261 9.25 -11.27 -1.91
C CYS A 261 10.69 -11.23 -2.44
N ALA A 262 11.01 -11.94 -3.52
CA ALA A 262 12.32 -11.88 -4.16
C ALA A 262 12.60 -10.47 -4.73
N VAL A 263 11.60 -9.83 -5.33
CA VAL A 263 11.69 -8.44 -5.78
C VAL A 263 11.95 -7.50 -4.59
N VAL A 264 11.20 -7.62 -3.49
CA VAL A 264 11.39 -6.79 -2.28
C VAL A 264 12.82 -6.94 -1.72
N LYS A 265 13.40 -8.14 -1.81
CA LYS A 265 14.79 -8.38 -1.40
C LYS A 265 15.77 -7.52 -2.20
N GLU A 266 15.53 -7.33 -3.50
CA GLU A 266 16.39 -6.57 -4.41
C GLU A 266 16.20 -5.03 -4.37
N VAL A 267 15.04 -4.52 -3.93
CA VAL A 267 14.80 -3.05 -3.83
C VAL A 267 15.85 -2.41 -2.93
N SER A 268 16.57 -1.39 -3.39
CA SER A 268 17.59 -0.74 -2.56
C SER A 268 16.96 0.09 -1.42
N LEU A 269 17.58 0.12 -0.24
CA LEU A 269 17.03 0.88 0.90
C LEU A 269 16.91 2.39 0.60
N ASP A 270 17.78 2.95 -0.23
CA ASP A 270 17.72 4.35 -0.66
C ASP A 270 16.67 4.63 -1.77
N ARG A 271 15.92 3.61 -2.20
CA ARG A 271 14.77 3.73 -3.11
C ARG A 271 13.48 3.13 -2.55
N LEU A 272 13.51 2.62 -1.33
CA LEU A 272 12.37 2.00 -0.67
C LEU A 272 11.43 3.04 -0.04
N MET A 273 10.13 2.87 -0.25
CA MET A 273 9.08 3.47 0.58
C MET A 273 8.09 2.38 1.01
N ILE A 274 7.40 2.56 2.13
CA ILE A 274 6.39 1.62 2.62
C ILE A 274 5.01 2.28 2.71
N GLU A 275 3.98 1.48 2.50
CA GLU A 275 2.58 1.90 2.56
C GLU A 275 1.66 0.75 2.99
N THR A 276 0.42 1.06 3.33
CA THR A 276 -0.58 0.02 3.65
C THR A 276 -1.56 -0.25 2.52
N ASP A 277 -1.86 0.77 1.70
CA ASP A 277 -2.93 0.77 0.70
C ASP A 277 -4.30 0.39 1.33
N GLY A 278 -4.49 0.74 2.61
CA GLY A 278 -5.74 0.50 3.33
C GLY A 278 -6.92 1.20 2.65
N PRO A 279 -8.12 0.59 2.57
CA PRO A 279 -8.57 -0.61 3.29
C PRO A 279 -8.12 -1.94 2.68
N TRP A 280 -7.33 -1.90 1.61
CA TRP A 280 -6.87 -3.04 0.83
C TRP A 280 -5.54 -3.60 1.36
N CYS A 281 -4.98 -4.56 0.61
CA CYS A 281 -3.63 -5.12 0.82
C CYS A 281 -3.29 -5.59 2.26
N GLU A 282 -4.29 -5.99 3.06
CA GLU A 282 -4.06 -6.70 4.33
C GLU A 282 -3.13 -7.91 4.11
N VAL A 283 -2.04 -8.01 4.88
CA VAL A 283 -1.17 -9.20 4.85
C VAL A 283 -1.90 -10.37 5.48
N ARG A 284 -2.08 -11.46 4.73
CA ARG A 284 -2.83 -12.65 5.17
C ARG A 284 -1.90 -13.82 5.48
N PRO A 285 -2.32 -14.80 6.30
CA PRO A 285 -1.58 -16.04 6.54
C PRO A 285 -1.19 -16.83 5.28
N SER A 286 -1.93 -16.64 4.18
CA SER A 286 -1.65 -17.27 2.89
C SER A 286 -0.57 -16.56 2.06
N HIS A 287 -0.13 -15.37 2.46
CA HIS A 287 0.91 -14.61 1.75
C HIS A 287 2.29 -15.12 2.15
N GLU A 288 3.22 -15.15 1.20
CA GLU A 288 4.60 -15.55 1.44
C GLU A 288 5.27 -14.74 2.55
N GLY A 289 5.01 -13.42 2.59
CA GLY A 289 5.58 -12.53 3.61
C GLY A 289 5.13 -12.83 5.04
N TRP A 290 4.04 -13.58 5.25
CA TRP A 290 3.51 -13.86 6.59
C TRP A 290 4.52 -14.56 7.49
N LYS A 291 5.41 -15.38 6.91
CA LYS A 291 6.43 -16.13 7.66
C LYS A 291 7.40 -15.23 8.46
N TYR A 292 7.56 -13.97 8.05
CA TYR A 292 8.43 -13.00 8.73
C TYR A 292 7.75 -12.33 9.93
N LEU A 293 6.45 -12.52 10.11
CA LEU A 293 5.71 -12.03 11.28
C LEU A 293 5.64 -13.04 12.43
N ILE A 294 5.96 -14.31 12.16
CA ILE A 294 5.92 -15.37 13.16
C ILE A 294 7.19 -15.27 14.02
N GLU A 295 7.03 -15.13 15.33
CA GLU A 295 8.14 -15.21 16.27
C GLU A 295 8.81 -16.59 16.15
N LYS A 296 10.14 -16.62 15.93
CA LYS A 296 10.89 -17.87 15.96
C LYS A 296 10.88 -18.38 17.40
N GLN A 297 10.23 -19.52 17.64
CA GLN A 297 10.46 -20.26 18.88
C GLN A 297 11.89 -20.79 18.85
N ASP A 298 12.75 -20.26 19.70
CA ASP A 298 14.06 -20.84 19.99
C ASP A 298 13.83 -22.21 20.65
N ASN A 299 13.75 -23.26 19.84
CA ASN A 299 13.86 -24.62 20.35
C ASN A 299 15.35 -24.91 20.59
N PRO A 300 15.79 -25.17 21.83
CA PRO A 300 17.14 -25.65 22.06
C PRO A 300 17.33 -26.98 21.32
N VAL A 301 18.44 -27.09 20.60
CA VAL A 301 18.83 -28.26 19.81
C VAL A 301 18.91 -29.47 20.73
N GLY A 302 17.91 -30.34 20.65
CA GLY A 302 17.85 -31.63 21.34
C GLY A 302 18.31 -32.76 20.43
N GLU A 303 19.11 -33.64 21.02
CA GLU A 303 19.98 -34.64 20.42
C GLU A 303 19.29 -35.66 19.49
N THR A 304 20.09 -36.18 18.56
CA THR A 304 19.75 -37.26 17.63
C THR A 304 19.64 -38.58 18.39
N GLU A 305 18.42 -39.10 18.57
CA GLU A 305 18.22 -40.50 18.98
C GLU A 305 18.11 -41.42 17.76
N GLN A 306 19.00 -42.42 17.76
CA GLN A 306 19.13 -43.50 16.80
C GLN A 306 17.96 -44.48 16.92
N ASN A 307 17.26 -44.75 15.81
CA ASN A 307 16.29 -45.85 15.74
C ASN A 307 16.99 -47.17 15.40
N GLY A 308 16.94 -48.12 16.33
CA GLY A 308 17.28 -49.53 16.12
C GLY A 308 16.11 -50.34 15.55
N SER A 309 16.43 -51.19 14.58
CA SER A 309 15.56 -52.12 13.84
C SER A 309 14.79 -53.13 14.69
N ALA A 310 13.59 -53.51 14.24
CA ALA A 310 13.14 -54.90 14.22
C ALA A 310 12.05 -55.16 13.15
N VAL A 311 12.18 -56.31 12.49
CA VAL A 311 11.44 -56.78 11.32
C VAL A 311 10.20 -57.62 11.72
N ALA A 312 9.22 -57.67 10.82
CA ALA A 312 7.87 -58.27 10.89
C ALA A 312 7.78 -59.80 11.13
N PRO A 313 6.58 -60.42 11.24
CA PRO A 313 5.83 -60.80 10.02
C PRO A 313 4.28 -60.74 10.10
N GLU A 314 3.68 -60.81 8.91
CA GLU A 314 2.25 -60.78 8.57
C GLU A 314 1.42 -61.97 9.10
N THR A 315 0.13 -61.74 9.34
CA THR A 315 -0.99 -62.64 8.95
C THR A 315 -2.34 -61.89 9.05
N ALA A 316 -3.15 -61.96 7.99
CA ALA A 316 -4.55 -61.50 7.91
C ALA A 316 -5.52 -62.64 8.36
N PRO A 317 -6.86 -62.48 8.56
CA PRO A 317 -7.74 -61.45 7.95
C PRO A 317 -8.94 -60.90 8.77
N LYS A 318 -9.46 -59.75 8.27
CA LYS A 318 -10.84 -59.20 8.28
C LYS A 318 -11.75 -59.39 9.53
N GLN A 319 -12.07 -58.28 10.21
CA GLN A 319 -13.42 -58.02 10.72
C GLN A 319 -13.70 -56.53 11.03
N GLN A 320 -14.83 -56.06 10.51
CA GLN A 320 -15.74 -54.98 10.92
C GLN A 320 -15.23 -53.59 11.37
N LYS A 321 -15.67 -52.59 10.58
CA LYS A 321 -15.58 -51.15 10.83
C LYS A 321 -16.25 -50.75 12.17
N GLN A 322 -15.46 -50.27 13.12
CA GLN A 322 -15.88 -49.25 14.08
C GLN A 322 -14.94 -48.04 13.96
N LYS A 323 -15.47 -46.92 13.44
CA LYS A 323 -14.77 -45.63 13.42
C LYS A 323 -14.71 -45.08 14.85
N GLN A 324 -13.69 -45.45 15.62
CA GLN A 324 -13.28 -44.68 16.78
C GLN A 324 -12.67 -43.35 16.29
N LYS A 325 -13.28 -42.24 16.71
CA LYS A 325 -12.74 -40.89 16.49
C LYS A 325 -11.44 -40.75 17.27
N GLN A 326 -10.31 -40.70 16.57
CA GLN A 326 -9.06 -40.20 17.13
C GLN A 326 -9.22 -38.70 17.41
N PRO A 327 -8.75 -38.19 18.57
CA PRO A 327 -8.71 -36.76 18.81
C PRO A 327 -7.69 -36.13 17.86
N LYS A 328 -8.15 -35.25 16.96
CA LYS A 328 -7.25 -34.41 16.18
C LYS A 328 -6.58 -33.43 17.15
N ASN A 329 -5.36 -33.76 17.55
CA ASN A 329 -4.45 -32.78 18.15
C ASN A 329 -4.05 -31.82 17.02
N GLN A 330 -4.88 -30.80 16.76
CA GLN A 330 -4.50 -29.67 15.92
C GLN A 330 -3.39 -28.94 16.65
N LYS A 331 -2.13 -29.14 16.23
CA LYS A 331 -1.07 -28.16 16.52
C LYS A 331 -1.61 -26.81 16.06
N ARG A 332 -1.91 -25.92 17.02
CA ARG A 332 -2.24 -24.51 16.72
C ARG A 332 -1.08 -23.96 15.89
N ALA A 333 -1.39 -23.43 14.72
CA ALA A 333 -0.40 -22.72 13.92
C ALA A 333 0.15 -21.56 14.77
N PRO A 334 1.41 -21.15 14.57
CA PRO A 334 1.93 -19.95 15.22
C PRO A 334 1.02 -18.76 14.89
N GLU A 335 0.37 -18.19 15.89
CA GLU A 335 -0.52 -17.04 15.73
C GLU A 335 0.32 -15.76 15.85
N VAL A 336 0.22 -14.88 14.85
CA VAL A 336 0.74 -13.51 14.94
C VAL A 336 -0.28 -12.70 15.73
N PRO A 337 0.02 -12.22 16.94
CA PRO A 337 -0.95 -11.48 17.74
C PRO A 337 -1.33 -10.16 17.04
N ASP A 338 -2.63 -9.85 17.06
CA ASP A 338 -3.11 -8.52 16.68
C ASP A 338 -2.86 -7.55 17.85
N ARG A 339 -2.24 -6.40 17.54
CA ARG A 339 -2.01 -5.34 18.54
C ARG A 339 -3.31 -4.75 19.06
N PHE A 340 -4.29 -4.60 18.16
CA PHE A 340 -5.61 -4.07 18.47
C PHE A 340 -6.65 -5.16 18.36
N LYS A 341 -7.73 -5.05 19.14
CA LYS A 341 -8.88 -5.95 19.02
C LYS A 341 -9.49 -5.82 17.62
N VAL A 342 -9.65 -6.95 16.93
CA VAL A 342 -10.29 -7.01 15.60
C VAL A 342 -11.67 -7.64 15.70
N VAL A 343 -12.71 -6.97 15.23
CA VAL A 343 -14.10 -7.43 15.27
C VAL A 343 -14.74 -7.40 13.88
N LYS A 344 -15.84 -8.14 13.69
CA LYS A 344 -16.66 -7.98 12.48
C LYS A 344 -17.33 -6.60 12.51
N LYS A 345 -17.57 -5.98 11.35
CA LYS A 345 -18.23 -4.67 11.24
C LYS A 345 -19.59 -4.59 11.94
N GLU A 346 -20.35 -5.69 11.98
CA GLU A 346 -21.65 -5.75 12.68
C GLU A 346 -21.52 -5.81 14.20
N LYS A 347 -20.32 -6.06 14.71
CA LYS A 347 -19.96 -6.12 16.13
C LYS A 347 -18.89 -5.08 16.47
N TRP A 348 -18.81 -4.01 15.68
CA TRP A 348 -17.88 -2.93 15.91
C TRP A 348 -18.12 -2.32 17.29
N GLU A 349 -17.02 -2.01 17.97
CA GLU A 349 -17.00 -1.31 19.25
C GLU A 349 -15.85 -0.29 19.22
N GLU A 350 -15.96 0.74 20.05
CA GLU A 350 -14.98 1.81 20.11
C GLU A 350 -13.57 1.27 20.42
N GLY A 351 -12.57 1.76 19.69
CA GLY A 351 -11.18 1.32 19.79
C GLY A 351 -10.83 0.06 18.98
N ALA A 352 -11.81 -0.75 18.56
CA ALA A 352 -11.54 -1.95 17.77
C ALA A 352 -11.28 -1.64 16.28
N MET A 353 -10.49 -2.51 15.63
CA MET A 353 -10.34 -2.57 14.18
C MET A 353 -11.47 -3.41 13.56
N VAL A 354 -11.73 -3.20 12.27
CA VAL A 354 -12.69 -4.00 11.51
C VAL A 354 -11.99 -5.12 10.73
N LYS A 355 -12.45 -6.35 10.90
CA LYS A 355 -11.96 -7.51 10.18
C LYS A 355 -12.07 -7.31 8.67
N GLY A 356 -10.95 -7.42 7.97
CA GLY A 356 -10.86 -7.28 6.51
C GLY A 356 -10.77 -5.83 6.01
N ARG A 357 -10.74 -4.84 6.91
CA ARG A 357 -10.43 -3.44 6.60
C ARG A 357 -9.00 -3.18 7.07
N ASN A 358 -8.06 -3.13 6.13
CA ASN A 358 -6.68 -2.79 6.48
C ASN A 358 -6.59 -1.33 6.94
N GLU A 359 -5.70 -1.03 7.88
CA GLU A 359 -5.57 0.31 8.48
C GLU A 359 -4.11 0.74 8.49
N PRO A 360 -3.80 2.05 8.58
CA PRO A 360 -2.42 2.55 8.59
C PRO A 360 -1.57 1.97 9.74
N CYS A 361 -2.20 1.60 10.86
CA CYS A 361 -1.48 0.97 11.97
C CYS A 361 -0.82 -0.37 11.58
N SER A 362 -1.28 -1.01 10.50
CA SER A 362 -0.68 -2.23 9.95
C SER A 362 0.69 -2.01 9.29
N ILE A 363 1.13 -0.76 9.10
CA ILE A 363 2.43 -0.43 8.51
C ILE A 363 3.61 -1.03 9.29
N GLU A 364 3.45 -1.27 10.60
CA GLU A 364 4.45 -1.98 11.41
C GLU A 364 4.69 -3.41 10.90
N ARG A 365 3.66 -4.06 10.34
CA ARG A 365 3.77 -5.41 9.75
C ARG A 365 4.53 -5.34 8.44
N VAL A 366 4.26 -4.31 7.63
CA VAL A 366 4.99 -4.08 6.38
C VAL A 366 6.49 -3.90 6.67
N ALA A 367 6.85 -3.04 7.62
CA ALA A 367 8.24 -2.82 8.01
C ALA A 367 8.92 -4.09 8.53
N LYS A 368 8.25 -4.87 9.39
CA LYS A 368 8.76 -6.16 9.91
C LYS A 368 9.00 -7.18 8.78
N ILE A 369 8.09 -7.27 7.82
CA ILE A 369 8.24 -8.18 6.67
C ILE A 369 9.40 -7.74 5.79
N VAL A 370 9.50 -6.46 5.46
CA VAL A 370 10.62 -5.94 4.66
C VAL A 370 11.95 -6.20 5.36
N ALA A 371 12.05 -5.91 6.66
CA ALA A 371 13.26 -6.18 7.44
C ALA A 371 13.64 -7.67 7.40
N GLY A 372 12.67 -8.57 7.58
CA GLY A 372 12.87 -10.02 7.51
C GLY A 372 13.31 -10.52 6.13
N ILE A 373 12.72 -9.99 5.05
CA ILE A 373 13.09 -10.34 3.66
C ILE A 373 14.52 -9.90 3.34
N LYS A 374 14.89 -8.70 3.80
CA LYS A 374 16.16 -8.04 3.47
C LYS A 374 17.29 -8.37 4.44
N GLU A 375 16.99 -9.06 5.55
CA GLU A 375 17.95 -9.45 6.57
C GLU A 375 18.64 -8.24 7.23
N VAL A 376 17.86 -7.16 7.45
CA VAL A 376 18.28 -5.92 8.14
C VAL A 376 17.38 -5.66 9.35
N SER A 377 17.73 -4.67 10.18
CA SER A 377 16.88 -4.28 11.31
C SER A 377 15.60 -3.56 10.85
N VAL A 378 14.56 -3.60 11.67
CA VAL A 378 13.35 -2.79 11.45
C VAL A 378 13.68 -1.29 11.48
N GLU A 379 14.62 -0.88 12.33
CA GLU A 379 15.13 0.49 12.39
C GLU A 379 15.69 0.96 11.05
N GLU A 380 16.55 0.17 10.41
CA GLU A 380 17.10 0.51 9.08
C GLU A 380 16.01 0.70 8.03
N VAL A 381 14.97 -0.14 8.03
CA VAL A 381 13.83 -0.01 7.11
C VAL A 381 13.04 1.26 7.39
N CYS A 382 12.70 1.51 8.65
CA CYS A 382 11.95 2.69 9.08
C CYS A 382 12.68 3.98 8.71
N GLU A 383 13.96 4.09 9.05
CA GLU A 383 14.77 5.29 8.82
C GLU A 383 15.05 5.52 7.33
N ALA A 384 15.30 4.45 6.58
CA ALA A 384 15.45 4.56 5.14
C ALA A 384 14.15 5.03 4.47
N SER A 385 13.02 4.39 4.77
CA SER A 385 11.72 4.77 4.22
C SER A 385 11.33 6.19 4.62
N TRP A 386 11.52 6.56 5.89
CA TRP A 386 11.25 7.90 6.39
C TRP A 386 12.05 8.96 5.63
N ARG A 387 13.39 8.79 5.58
CA ARG A 387 14.29 9.72 4.89
C ARG A 387 13.92 9.88 3.41
N ASN A 388 13.66 8.77 2.72
CA ASN A 388 13.27 8.78 1.32
C ASN A 388 11.95 9.53 1.12
N THR A 389 10.95 9.25 1.96
CA THR A 389 9.61 9.84 1.86
C THR A 389 9.64 11.34 2.12
N VAL A 390 10.38 11.79 3.15
CA VAL A 390 10.60 13.21 3.43
C VAL A 390 11.31 13.90 2.28
N ALA A 391 12.37 13.30 1.73
CA ALA A 391 13.13 13.89 0.63
C ALA A 391 12.28 14.13 -0.63
N VAL A 392 11.33 13.23 -0.91
CA VAL A 392 10.45 13.34 -2.08
C VAL A 392 9.26 14.27 -1.78
N PHE A 393 8.49 14.02 -0.73
CA PHE A 393 7.20 14.68 -0.51
C PHE A 393 7.25 15.89 0.42
N GLY A 394 8.37 16.15 1.09
CA GLY A 394 8.53 17.31 1.98
C GLY A 394 7.64 17.26 3.22
N VAL A 395 7.26 16.06 3.66
CA VAL A 395 6.37 15.82 4.81
C VAL A 395 7.16 15.71 6.12
N GLU A 396 7.82 16.80 6.52
CA GLU A 396 8.63 16.85 7.75
C GLU A 396 7.79 16.95 9.03
N ASP A 397 8.40 16.60 10.17
CA ASP A 397 7.86 16.97 11.48
C ASP A 397 8.17 18.46 11.71
N ASN A 398 7.13 19.26 12.02
CA ASN A 398 7.28 20.67 12.38
C ASN A 398 8.03 20.87 13.70
#